data_AF-H1DIF4-F1
#
_entry.id   AF-H1DIF4-F1
#
_cell.length_a   1.000
_cell.length_b   1.000
_cell.length_c   1.000
_cell.angle_alpha   90.00
_cell.angle_beta   90.00
_cell.angle_gamma   90.00
#
_symmetry.space_group_name_H-M   'P 1'
#
loop_
_entity.id
_entity.type
_entity.pdbx_description
1 polymer ?
#
loop_
_entity_poly.entity_id
_entity_poly.type
_entity_poly.pdbx_seq_one_letter_code
_entity_poly.pdbx_strand_id
1 'polypeptide(L)'
;MKRFMIFNAKKFNIMLSLLLVTTLSLGINNKAEILPISNQIKQEKDVKKFIFTPQTIVKTNLPKQAPSLFELQRILRERFGQSAIIGGFRAKGKSVIELWTDSEMEGKEHYILDISANKLSIRGATQEALLYGLKALDRILQSDVCNTANKRIAPVHIDAASATVIQP
;
A
#
# COMPACT_ATOMS: atom_id res chain seq x y z
N MET A 1 47.70 -7.45 55.19
CA MET A 1 47.49 -7.58 53.72
C MET A 1 46.11 -7.08 53.37
N LYS A 2 45.99 -6.00 52.59
CA LYS A 2 44.81 -5.65 51.76
C LYS A 2 45.26 -4.54 50.81
N ARG A 3 45.52 -4.91 49.55
CA ARG A 3 45.89 -3.98 48.47
C ARG A 3 44.63 -3.22 48.04
N PHE A 4 44.67 -1.90 48.12
CA PHE A 4 43.72 -1.02 47.45
C PHE A 4 43.91 -1.17 45.93
N MET A 5 42.89 -1.64 45.22
CA MET A 5 42.85 -1.55 43.75
C MET A 5 42.13 -0.26 43.37
N ILE A 6 42.89 0.72 42.87
CA ILE A 6 42.36 1.88 42.17
C ILE A 6 41.97 1.40 40.76
N PHE A 7 40.69 1.20 40.51
CA PHE A 7 40.18 0.91 39.17
C PHE A 7 40.04 2.20 38.37
N ASN A 8 40.84 2.31 37.31
CA ASN A 8 40.82 3.42 36.36
C ASN A 8 39.49 3.44 35.57
N ALA A 9 38.74 4.55 35.65
CA ALA A 9 37.42 4.74 35.04
C ALA A 9 37.38 4.54 33.51
N LYS A 10 38.52 4.66 32.80
CA LYS A 10 38.58 4.42 31.34
C LYS A 10 38.39 2.95 30.94
N LYS A 11 38.74 1.98 31.79
CA LYS A 11 38.57 0.55 31.46
C LYS A 11 37.13 0.05 31.64
N PHE A 12 36.35 0.71 32.50
CA PHE A 12 34.95 0.34 32.75
C PHE A 12 34.05 0.62 31.54
N ASN A 13 34.32 1.71 30.81
CA ASN A 13 33.54 2.11 29.64
C ASN A 13 33.75 1.16 28.43
N ILE A 14 34.93 0.54 28.33
CA ILE A 14 35.25 -0.40 27.25
C ILE A 14 34.63 -1.78 27.52
N MET A 15 34.58 -2.22 28.78
CA MET A 15 33.92 -3.47 29.18
C MET A 15 32.39 -3.38 29.04
N LEU A 16 31.80 -2.19 29.28
CA LEU A 16 30.36 -1.97 29.12
C LEU A 16 29.95 -1.93 27.63
N SER A 17 30.79 -1.37 26.76
CA SER A 17 30.56 -1.36 25.30
C SER A 17 30.62 -2.77 24.70
N LEU A 18 31.51 -3.65 25.19
CA LEU A 18 31.63 -5.01 24.66
C LEU A 18 30.46 -5.92 25.06
N LEU A 19 29.76 -5.63 26.17
CA LEU A 19 28.60 -6.42 26.61
C LEU A 19 27.31 -6.08 25.83
N LEU A 20 27.22 -4.89 25.23
CA LEU A 20 26.06 -4.46 24.44
C LEU A 20 26.02 -5.08 23.03
N VAL A 21 27.16 -5.57 22.51
CA VAL A 21 27.24 -6.09 21.14
C VAL A 21 26.85 -7.58 21.04
N THR A 22 26.76 -8.32 22.15
CA THR A 22 26.57 -9.78 22.12
C THR A 22 25.15 -10.28 22.38
N THR A 23 24.17 -9.39 22.63
CA THR A 23 22.76 -9.80 22.82
C THR A 23 21.87 -9.56 21.60
N LEU A 24 22.41 -9.04 20.49
CA LEU A 24 21.64 -8.78 19.26
C LEU A 24 21.51 -10.00 18.32
N SER A 25 21.67 -11.23 18.83
CA SER A 25 21.59 -12.45 18.03
C SER A 25 20.90 -13.59 18.76
N LEU A 26 19.74 -13.31 19.35
CA LEU A 26 18.69 -14.31 19.45
C LEU A 26 17.70 -14.03 18.31
N GLY A 27 18.08 -14.52 17.14
CA GLY A 27 17.17 -14.69 16.02
C GLY A 27 16.05 -15.62 16.46
N ILE A 28 14.86 -15.07 16.64
CA ILE A 28 13.64 -15.86 16.76
C ILE A 28 13.40 -16.41 15.36
N ASN A 29 13.96 -17.59 15.10
CA ASN A 29 13.76 -18.35 13.88
C ASN A 29 12.33 -18.93 13.89
N ASN A 30 11.33 -18.07 13.69
CA ASN A 30 10.05 -18.55 13.22
C ASN A 30 10.22 -18.84 11.73
N LYS A 31 10.78 -20.01 11.40
CA LYS A 31 10.63 -20.62 10.08
C LYS A 31 9.14 -20.94 9.92
N ALA A 32 8.35 -19.92 9.61
CA ALA A 32 7.12 -20.14 8.87
C ALA A 32 7.59 -20.57 7.49
N GLU A 33 7.42 -21.84 7.19
CA GLU A 33 7.64 -22.39 5.87
C GLU A 33 6.59 -21.75 4.95
N ILE A 34 7.00 -20.68 4.26
CA ILE A 34 6.19 -19.97 3.28
C ILE A 34 6.10 -20.90 2.06
N LEU A 35 4.98 -21.61 1.93
CA LEU A 35 4.60 -22.15 0.63
C LEU A 35 4.38 -20.94 -0.30
N PRO A 36 5.01 -20.88 -1.48
CA PRO A 36 4.78 -19.79 -2.41
C PRO A 36 3.28 -19.70 -2.71
N ILE A 37 2.74 -18.48 -2.75
CA ILE A 37 1.36 -18.13 -3.16
C ILE A 37 1.19 -18.37 -4.67
N SER A 38 1.68 -19.51 -5.17
CA SER A 38 1.58 -19.93 -6.55
C SER A 38 0.37 -20.83 -6.80
N ASN A 39 -0.40 -21.20 -5.77
CA ASN A 39 -1.43 -22.24 -5.91
C ASN A 39 -2.90 -21.77 -5.91
N GLN A 40 -3.20 -20.46 -5.90
CA GLN A 40 -4.60 -19.99 -6.05
C GLN A 40 -4.83 -18.78 -6.95
N ILE A 41 -3.83 -18.28 -7.67
CA ILE A 41 -4.06 -17.35 -8.77
C ILE A 41 -3.61 -18.03 -10.04
N LYS A 42 -4.56 -18.59 -10.79
CA LYS A 42 -4.37 -18.82 -12.23
C LYS A 42 -4.00 -17.45 -12.82
N GLN A 43 -2.71 -17.18 -13.00
CA GLN A 43 -2.28 -16.06 -13.84
C GLN A 43 -2.62 -16.43 -15.29
N GLU A 44 -3.89 -16.26 -15.64
CA GLU A 44 -4.34 -16.32 -17.02
C GLU A 44 -3.69 -15.16 -17.77
N LYS A 45 -2.84 -15.49 -18.75
CA LYS A 45 -2.15 -14.52 -19.63
C LYS A 45 -3.12 -13.58 -20.36
N ASP A 46 -4.42 -13.84 -20.32
CA ASP A 46 -5.45 -13.19 -21.14
C ASP A 46 -6.38 -12.25 -20.37
N VAL A 47 -6.19 -12.06 -19.06
CA VAL A 47 -7.03 -11.13 -18.30
C VAL A 47 -6.62 -9.68 -18.61
N LYS A 48 -7.53 -8.92 -19.23
CA LYS A 48 -7.31 -7.52 -19.59
C LYS A 48 -7.01 -6.68 -18.34
N LYS A 49 -5.86 -6.02 -18.35
CA LYS A 49 -5.36 -5.16 -17.28
C LYS A 49 -5.90 -3.75 -17.40
N PHE A 50 -6.04 -3.05 -16.27
CA PHE A 50 -6.27 -1.61 -16.27
C PHE A 50 -5.06 -0.91 -16.90
N ILE A 51 -5.28 0.07 -17.76
CA ILE A 51 -4.20 0.88 -18.36
C ILE A 51 -4.35 2.32 -17.92
N PHE A 52 -3.35 2.82 -17.19
CA PHE A 52 -3.28 4.21 -16.80
C PHE A 52 -2.68 5.07 -17.92
N THR A 53 -3.44 6.06 -18.37
CA THR A 53 -3.08 6.96 -19.47
C THR A 53 -3.22 8.43 -19.06
N PRO A 54 -2.61 9.37 -19.79
CA PRO A 54 -2.82 10.80 -19.56
C PRO A 54 -4.30 11.24 -19.68
N GLN A 55 -5.14 10.44 -20.33
CA GLN A 55 -6.59 10.69 -20.46
C GLN A 55 -7.42 9.97 -19.38
N THR A 56 -6.78 9.33 -18.41
CA THR A 56 -7.49 8.69 -17.29
C THR A 56 -8.13 9.75 -16.41
N ILE A 57 -9.39 9.51 -16.04
CA ILE A 57 -10.20 10.47 -15.28
C ILE A 57 -10.51 9.92 -13.92
N VAL A 58 -10.48 10.79 -12.92
CA VAL A 58 -11.01 10.54 -11.59
C VAL A 58 -12.43 11.09 -11.51
N LYS A 59 -13.40 10.22 -11.27
CA LYS A 59 -14.78 10.53 -10.87
C LYS A 59 -14.92 10.36 -9.37
N THR A 60 -15.57 11.30 -8.71
CA THR A 60 -15.66 11.32 -7.25
C THR A 60 -16.84 12.16 -6.79
N ASN A 61 -17.42 11.80 -5.64
CA ASN A 61 -18.36 12.64 -4.88
C ASN A 61 -17.67 13.43 -3.74
N LEU A 62 -16.34 13.33 -3.63
CA LEU A 62 -15.58 13.98 -2.57
C LEU A 62 -15.45 15.49 -2.81
N PRO A 63 -15.35 16.29 -1.73
CA PRO A 63 -14.99 17.70 -1.87
C PRO A 63 -13.59 17.82 -2.47
N LYS A 64 -13.34 18.88 -3.25
CA LYS A 64 -12.08 19.08 -4.00
C LYS A 64 -10.81 18.99 -3.15
N GLN A 65 -10.91 19.34 -1.87
CA GLN A 65 -9.82 19.36 -0.89
C GLN A 65 -9.81 18.14 0.05
N ALA A 66 -10.50 17.04 -0.32
CA ALA A 66 -10.49 15.81 0.46
C ALA A 66 -9.07 15.22 0.54
N PRO A 67 -8.59 14.82 1.73
CA PRO A 67 -7.28 14.17 1.89
C PRO A 67 -7.09 12.97 0.96
N SER A 68 -8.13 12.17 0.77
CA SER A 68 -8.12 10.99 -0.11
C SER A 68 -7.87 11.34 -1.59
N LEU A 69 -8.31 12.50 -2.08
CA LEU A 69 -8.01 12.93 -3.44
C LEU A 69 -6.54 13.32 -3.61
N PHE A 70 -5.97 14.01 -2.63
CA PHE A 70 -4.54 14.33 -2.64
C PHE A 70 -3.68 13.08 -2.58
N GLU A 71 -4.05 12.12 -1.74
CA GLU A 71 -3.34 10.85 -1.62
C GLU A 71 -3.38 10.04 -2.91
N LEU A 72 -4.54 9.94 -3.56
CA LEU A 72 -4.65 9.33 -4.89
C LEU A 72 -3.71 10.01 -5.90
N GLN A 73 -3.72 11.34 -5.95
CA GLN A 73 -2.86 12.10 -6.87
C GLN A 73 -1.37 11.90 -6.59
N ARG A 74 -0.99 11.77 -5.31
CA ARG A 74 0.37 11.45 -4.87
C ARG A 74 0.80 10.06 -5.36
N ILE A 75 0.00 9.04 -5.08
CA ILE A 75 0.27 7.65 -5.51
C ILE A 75 0.46 7.57 -7.02
N LEU A 76 -0.46 8.15 -7.80
CA LEU A 76 -0.38 8.10 -9.27
C LEU A 76 0.89 8.81 -9.79
N ARG A 77 1.24 9.95 -9.20
CA ARG A 77 2.46 10.69 -9.56
C ARG A 77 3.72 9.89 -9.23
N GLU A 78 3.79 9.28 -8.06
CA GLU A 78 4.96 8.49 -7.64
C GLU A 78 5.11 7.19 -8.42
N ARG A 79 4.01 6.49 -8.71
CA ARG A 79 4.04 5.18 -9.38
C ARG A 79 4.09 5.26 -10.89
N PHE A 80 3.52 6.31 -11.49
CA PHE A 80 3.40 6.42 -12.94
C PHE A 80 4.01 7.69 -13.54
N GLY A 81 4.59 8.56 -12.71
CA GLY A 81 5.19 9.84 -13.13
C GLY A 81 4.16 10.88 -13.58
N GLN A 82 2.86 10.65 -13.37
CA GLN A 82 1.80 11.56 -13.81
C GLN A 82 0.57 11.49 -12.90
N SER A 83 -0.12 12.62 -12.78
CA SER A 83 -1.41 12.76 -12.11
C SER A 83 -2.57 12.38 -13.05
N ALA A 84 -3.73 12.06 -12.49
CA ALA A 84 -4.96 11.86 -13.26
C ALA A 84 -5.80 13.15 -13.35
N ILE A 85 -6.60 13.27 -14.40
CA ILE A 85 -7.51 14.40 -14.58
C ILE A 85 -8.68 14.24 -13.61
N ILE A 86 -8.82 15.14 -12.64
CA ILE A 86 -10.03 15.21 -11.80
C ILE A 86 -11.13 15.87 -12.62
N GLY A 87 -12.16 15.11 -12.99
CA GLY A 87 -13.11 15.54 -14.03
C GLY A 87 -14.57 15.27 -13.68
N GLY A 88 -15.37 16.34 -13.68
CA GLY A 88 -16.84 16.27 -13.71
C GLY A 88 -17.39 15.74 -15.03
N PHE A 89 -18.72 15.61 -15.13
CA PHE A 89 -19.54 14.91 -16.15
C PHE A 89 -19.11 14.91 -17.64
N ARG A 90 -18.16 15.73 -18.11
CA ARG A 90 -17.76 15.86 -19.53
C ARG A 90 -16.44 15.17 -19.93
N ALA A 91 -15.75 14.50 -19.01
CA ALA A 91 -14.45 13.90 -19.31
C ALA A 91 -14.61 12.54 -20.03
N LYS A 92 -13.89 12.33 -21.15
CA LYS A 92 -14.06 11.22 -22.12
C LYS A 92 -12.89 10.20 -22.17
N GLY A 93 -12.38 9.82 -21.01
CA GLY A 93 -11.30 8.84 -20.86
C GLY A 93 -11.85 7.41 -20.97
N LYS A 94 -11.07 6.52 -21.61
CA LYS A 94 -11.41 5.09 -21.71
C LYS A 94 -11.17 4.34 -20.39
N SER A 95 -10.23 4.83 -19.58
CA SER A 95 -9.92 4.32 -18.26
C SER A 95 -10.45 5.29 -17.21
N VAL A 96 -11.18 4.77 -16.23
CA VAL A 96 -11.83 5.57 -15.19
C VAL A 96 -11.34 5.12 -13.82
N ILE A 97 -10.99 6.09 -12.97
CA ILE A 97 -10.76 5.89 -11.55
C ILE A 97 -11.98 6.47 -10.81
N GLU A 98 -12.55 5.71 -9.90
CA GLU A 98 -13.65 6.11 -9.03
C GLU A 98 -13.17 6.11 -7.59
N LEU A 99 -13.34 7.23 -6.90
CA LEU A 99 -13.06 7.36 -5.47
C LEU A 99 -14.29 7.95 -4.77
N TRP A 100 -15.03 7.15 -4.00
CA TRP A 100 -16.38 7.53 -3.54
C TRP A 100 -16.63 7.20 -2.07
N THR A 101 -17.21 8.14 -1.34
CA THR A 101 -17.91 7.79 -0.09
C THR A 101 -19.25 7.15 -0.42
N ASP A 102 -19.53 5.99 0.16
CA ASP A 102 -20.76 5.21 -0.04
C ASP A 102 -21.50 5.07 1.28
N SER A 103 -22.66 5.72 1.42
CA SER A 103 -23.43 5.76 2.68
C SER A 103 -24.03 4.42 3.07
N GLU A 104 -24.16 3.50 2.10
CA GLU A 104 -24.68 2.15 2.33
C GLU A 104 -23.61 1.22 2.91
N MET A 105 -22.34 1.64 2.92
CA MET A 105 -21.27 0.88 3.56
C MET A 105 -21.24 1.17 5.06
N GLU A 106 -21.02 0.12 5.85
CA GLU A 106 -20.81 0.22 7.28
C GLU A 106 -19.33 0.05 7.63
N GLY A 107 -18.90 0.68 8.73
CA GLY A 107 -17.56 0.55 9.26
C GLY A 107 -16.62 1.69 8.86
N LYS A 108 -15.90 2.23 9.85
CA LYS A 108 -15.04 3.40 9.67
C LYS A 108 -13.87 3.15 8.71
N GLU A 109 -13.36 1.92 8.69
CA GLU A 109 -12.18 1.51 7.91
C GLU A 109 -12.51 0.53 6.78
N HIS A 110 -13.78 0.21 6.58
CA HIS A 110 -14.22 -0.75 5.58
C HIS A 110 -14.21 -0.13 4.19
N TYR A 111 -13.40 -0.72 3.31
CA TYR A 111 -13.28 -0.31 1.93
C TYR A 111 -13.44 -1.49 0.98
N ILE A 112 -13.89 -1.18 -0.23
CA ILE A 112 -13.85 -2.07 -1.38
C ILE A 112 -12.92 -1.46 -2.42
N LEU A 113 -11.89 -2.19 -2.84
CA LEU A 113 -11.02 -1.88 -3.97
C LEU A 113 -11.29 -2.88 -5.09
N ASP A 114 -11.75 -2.37 -6.23
CA ASP A 114 -12.07 -3.16 -7.42
C ASP A 114 -11.30 -2.63 -8.63
N ILE A 115 -10.54 -3.49 -9.30
CA ILE A 115 -9.73 -3.17 -10.47
C ILE A 115 -10.10 -4.11 -11.60
N SER A 116 -10.46 -3.53 -12.73
CA SER A 116 -10.80 -4.21 -13.98
C SER A 116 -10.11 -3.52 -15.15
N ALA A 117 -10.30 -4.02 -16.37
CA ALA A 117 -9.65 -3.48 -17.57
C ALA A 117 -9.89 -1.98 -17.83
N ASN A 118 -11.06 -1.47 -17.44
CA ASN A 118 -11.49 -0.10 -17.74
C ASN A 118 -11.77 0.75 -16.49
N LYS A 119 -11.87 0.12 -15.32
CA LYS A 119 -12.24 0.80 -14.08
C LYS A 119 -11.39 0.38 -12.91
N LEU A 120 -10.90 1.35 -12.14
CA LEU A 120 -10.37 1.20 -10.79
C LEU A 120 -11.33 1.94 -9.86
N SER A 121 -11.92 1.26 -8.88
CA SER A 121 -12.88 1.84 -7.94
C SER A 121 -12.43 1.60 -6.51
N ILE A 122 -12.43 2.66 -5.69
CA ILE A 122 -12.28 2.58 -4.24
C ILE A 122 -13.51 3.22 -3.61
N ARG A 123 -14.22 2.44 -2.80
CA ARG A 123 -15.41 2.88 -2.07
C ARG A 123 -15.27 2.59 -0.59
N GLY A 124 -15.90 3.41 0.24
CA GLY A 124 -15.90 3.25 1.69
C GLY A 124 -16.86 4.24 2.35
N ALA A 125 -17.29 3.97 3.59
CA ALA A 125 -18.23 4.83 4.29
C ALA A 125 -17.63 6.18 4.69
N THR A 126 -16.31 6.24 4.88
CA THR A 126 -15.62 7.41 5.45
C THR A 126 -14.35 7.77 4.67
N GLN A 127 -13.81 8.97 4.93
CA GLN A 127 -12.47 9.34 4.42
C GLN A 127 -11.38 8.37 4.86
N GLU A 128 -11.47 7.82 6.06
CA GLU A 128 -10.48 6.88 6.60
C GLU A 128 -10.50 5.56 5.84
N ALA A 129 -11.68 5.02 5.55
CA ALA A 129 -11.83 3.86 4.68
C ALA A 129 -11.18 4.08 3.31
N LEU A 130 -11.42 5.24 2.68
CA LEU A 130 -10.80 5.57 1.39
C LEU A 130 -9.28 5.63 1.47
N LEU A 131 -8.71 6.19 2.55
CA LEU A 131 -7.27 6.18 2.78
C LEU A 131 -6.71 4.77 2.96
N TYR A 132 -7.44 3.86 3.61
CA TYR A 132 -7.04 2.45 3.68
C TYR A 132 -7.07 1.78 2.31
N GLY A 133 -8.10 1.99 1.50
CA GLY A 133 -8.15 1.49 0.12
C GLY A 133 -7.03 2.04 -0.75
N LEU A 134 -6.65 3.31 -0.58
CA LEU A 134 -5.51 3.92 -1.28
C LEU A 134 -4.17 3.32 -0.84
N LYS A 135 -4.00 3.03 0.45
CA LYS A 135 -2.82 2.30 0.94
C LYS A 135 -2.73 0.90 0.34
N ALA A 136 -3.86 0.19 0.19
CA ALA A 136 -3.91 -1.11 -0.45
C ALA A 136 -3.52 -1.03 -1.94
N LEU A 137 -4.07 -0.04 -2.65
CA LEU A 137 -3.68 0.25 -4.03
C LEU A 137 -2.16 0.50 -4.14
N ASP A 138 -1.60 1.35 -3.28
CA ASP A 138 -0.17 1.67 -3.34
C ASP A 138 0.69 0.42 -3.13
N ARG A 139 0.32 -0.48 -2.21
CA ARG A 139 1.03 -1.77 -2.02
C ARG A 139 0.94 -2.69 -3.25
N ILE A 140 -0.21 -2.75 -3.90
CA ILE A 140 -0.36 -3.52 -5.15
C ILE A 140 0.59 -2.96 -6.21
N LEU A 141 0.64 -1.63 -6.35
CA LEU A 141 1.52 -0.99 -7.33
C LEU A 141 3.01 -1.17 -6.99
N GLN A 142 3.38 -1.21 -5.71
CA GLN A 142 4.74 -1.50 -5.26
C GLN A 142 5.17 -2.95 -5.50
N SER A 143 4.26 -3.91 -5.31
CA SER A 143 4.56 -5.34 -5.44
C SER A 143 4.60 -5.80 -6.90
N ASP A 144 3.70 -5.31 -7.75
CA ASP A 144 3.65 -5.64 -9.17
C ASP A 144 4.46 -4.65 -10.03
N VAL A 145 5.77 -4.63 -9.80
CA VAL A 145 6.70 -3.67 -10.42
C VAL A 145 6.64 -3.72 -11.95
N CYS A 146 6.49 -4.91 -12.53
CA CYS A 146 6.44 -5.10 -13.98
C CYS A 146 5.20 -4.44 -14.60
N ASN A 147 4.00 -4.67 -14.06
CA ASN A 147 2.81 -4.00 -14.60
C ASN A 147 2.84 -2.50 -14.30
N THR A 148 3.24 -2.11 -13.09
CA THR A 148 3.31 -0.70 -12.69
C THR A 148 4.26 0.11 -13.58
N ALA A 149 5.45 -0.40 -13.88
CA ALA A 149 6.40 0.23 -14.79
C ALA A 149 5.83 0.41 -16.21
N ASN A 150 4.92 -0.48 -16.62
CA ASN A 150 4.21 -0.41 -17.89
C ASN A 150 2.86 0.34 -17.82
N LYS A 151 2.62 1.09 -16.73
CA LYS A 151 1.36 1.82 -16.48
C LYS A 151 0.12 0.91 -16.54
N ARG A 152 0.28 -0.33 -16.12
CA ARG A 152 -0.76 -1.36 -16.07
C ARG A 152 -1.02 -1.78 -14.63
N ILE A 153 -2.24 -2.20 -14.36
CA ILE A 153 -2.61 -2.79 -13.06
C ILE A 153 -3.39 -4.07 -13.33
N ALA A 154 -2.95 -5.16 -12.70
CA ALA A 154 -3.68 -6.41 -12.77
C ALA A 154 -5.08 -6.27 -12.13
N PRO A 155 -6.09 -7.01 -12.61
CA PRO A 155 -7.39 -7.02 -11.96
C PRO A 155 -7.28 -7.55 -10.52
N VAL A 156 -7.99 -6.89 -9.61
CA VAL A 156 -7.99 -7.18 -8.17
C VAL A 156 -9.38 -6.85 -7.62
N HIS A 157 -9.85 -7.66 -6.69
CA HIS A 157 -11.03 -7.36 -5.88
C HIS A 157 -10.66 -7.57 -4.42
N ILE A 158 -10.84 -6.54 -3.60
CA ILE A 158 -10.62 -6.58 -2.15
C ILE A 158 -11.86 -5.96 -1.50
N ASP A 159 -12.46 -6.71 -0.59
CA ASP A 159 -13.51 -6.28 0.31
C ASP A 159 -12.98 -6.50 1.73
N ALA A 160 -12.65 -5.41 2.43
CA ALA A 160 -11.92 -5.49 3.69
C ALA A 160 -12.31 -4.39 4.68
N ALA A 161 -12.62 -4.81 5.91
CA ALA A 161 -12.68 -3.94 7.09
C ALA A 161 -11.32 -3.94 7.79
N SER A 162 -10.62 -2.80 7.77
CA SER A 162 -9.24 -2.60 8.27
C SER A 162 -8.14 -3.30 7.45
N ALA A 163 -6.87 -2.96 7.73
CA ALA A 163 -5.68 -3.52 7.08
C ALA A 163 -5.38 -4.97 7.50
N THR A 164 -6.37 -5.87 7.42
CA THR A 164 -6.12 -7.30 7.62
C THR A 164 -5.51 -7.88 6.34
N VAL A 165 -4.17 -7.92 6.37
CA VAL A 165 -3.24 -8.80 5.65
C VAL A 165 -3.32 -8.79 4.11
N ILE A 166 -2.64 -7.81 3.51
CA ILE A 166 -2.00 -8.03 2.20
C ILE A 166 -0.59 -8.55 2.50
N GLN A 167 -0.41 -9.87 2.48
CA GLN A 167 0.92 -10.49 2.42
C GLN A 167 1.35 -10.58 0.94
N PRO A 168 2.63 -10.32 0.65
CA PRO A 168 3.20 -10.38 -0.70
C PRO A 168 3.18 -11.80 -1.29
#